data_AF-A0A945MY90-F1
#
_entry.id   AF-A0A945MY90-F1
#
_cell.length_a   1.000
_cell.length_b   1.000
_cell.length_c   1.000
_cell.angle_alpha   90.00
_cell.angle_beta   90.00
_cell.angle_gamma   90.00
#
_symmetry.space_group_name_H-M   'P 1'
#
loop_
_entity.id
_entity.type
_entity.pdbx_description
1 polymer ?
#
loop_
_entity_poly.entity_id
_entity_poly.type
_entity_poly.pdbx_seq_one_letter_code
_entity_poly.pdbx_strand_id
1 'polypeptide(L)'
;MSKERVYIYDSTLRDGAQTQGVDFSAADKAAIALELDRIGIDYVEGGWPGANPTDSAFFENPPKTRATFTAFGMTKRAGISAENDDVLAAVLNANTASVCLVGKTHDFHVRTALGISLDENTRNIAQSFAHITARGREAIFDAEHFFDGYTSNPDYALEAVHAAFDAGARW
;
A
#
# COMPACT_ATOMS: atom_id res chain seq x y z
N MET A 1 -8.87 10.85 30.79
CA MET A 1 -8.80 10.45 29.38
C MET A 1 -7.42 9.85 29.14
N SER A 2 -7.33 8.58 28.77
CA SER A 2 -6.06 8.04 28.26
C SER A 2 -5.71 8.81 27.00
N LYS A 3 -4.46 9.24 26.83
CA LYS A 3 -4.04 9.86 25.58
C LYS A 3 -4.18 8.83 24.46
N GLU A 4 -4.86 9.20 23.38
CA GLU A 4 -4.89 8.40 22.16
C GLU A 4 -3.47 8.32 21.59
N ARG A 5 -3.08 7.12 21.12
CA ARG A 5 -1.76 6.92 20.53
C ARG A 5 -1.79 7.45 19.10
N VAL A 6 -0.85 8.34 18.78
CA VAL A 6 -0.55 8.74 17.41
C VAL A 6 0.50 7.77 16.86
N TYR A 7 0.30 7.29 15.64
CA TYR A 7 1.24 6.45 14.92
C TYR A 7 1.88 7.25 13.79
N ILE A 8 3.17 7.06 13.57
CA ILE A 8 3.92 7.71 12.49
C ILE A 8 4.19 6.69 11.39
N TYR A 9 3.65 6.97 10.20
CA TYR A 9 3.89 6.22 8.98
C TYR A 9 4.82 7.01 8.07
N ASP A 10 6.04 6.50 7.87
CA ASP A 10 7.06 7.15 7.05
C ASP A 10 7.14 6.49 5.67
N SER A 11 7.00 7.32 4.63
CA SER A 11 7.06 6.91 3.23
C SER A 11 8.32 7.42 2.51
N THR A 12 9.38 7.81 3.23
CA THR A 12 10.63 8.33 2.64
C THR A 12 11.23 7.36 1.62
N LEU A 13 11.17 6.06 1.90
CA LEU A 13 11.76 5.02 1.04
C LEU A 13 10.90 4.64 -0.16
N ARG A 14 9.63 5.08 -0.22
CA ARG A 14 8.72 4.85 -1.35
C ARG A 14 8.37 6.15 -2.04
N ASP A 15 7.55 6.98 -1.40
CA ASP A 15 7.04 8.24 -1.96
C ASP A 15 8.17 9.28 -2.06
N GLY A 16 9.00 9.37 -1.02
CA GLY A 16 10.18 10.24 -1.03
C GLY A 16 11.17 9.88 -2.16
N ALA A 17 11.30 8.59 -2.48
CA ALA A 17 12.13 8.09 -3.58
C ALA A 17 11.60 8.45 -4.98
N GLN A 18 10.34 8.88 -5.11
CA GLN A 18 9.78 9.36 -6.39
C GLN A 18 10.19 10.81 -6.70
N THR A 19 10.87 11.48 -5.76
CA THR A 19 11.41 12.84 -5.99
C THR A 19 12.45 12.82 -7.11
N GLN A 20 12.31 13.71 -8.09
CA GLN A 20 13.25 13.81 -9.20
C GLN A 20 14.69 14.00 -8.70
N GLY A 21 15.59 13.12 -9.16
CA GLY A 21 17.01 13.16 -8.79
C GLY A 21 17.35 12.41 -7.51
N VAL A 22 16.37 11.81 -6.83
CA VAL A 22 16.60 10.84 -5.76
C VAL A 22 16.69 9.45 -6.37
N ASP A 23 17.77 8.75 -6.05
CA ASP A 23 17.97 7.35 -6.41
C ASP A 23 18.67 6.66 -5.24
N PHE A 24 17.99 5.72 -4.60
CA PHE A 24 18.53 4.98 -3.47
C PHE A 24 19.00 3.61 -3.95
N SER A 25 20.19 3.19 -3.54
CA SER A 25 20.52 1.77 -3.57
C SER A 25 19.79 1.00 -2.47
N ALA A 26 19.76 -0.33 -2.56
CA ALA A 26 19.23 -1.17 -1.48
C ALA A 26 19.99 -0.97 -0.14
N ALA A 27 21.29 -0.64 -0.21
CA ALA A 27 22.09 -0.33 0.97
C ALA A 27 21.70 1.03 1.59
N ASP A 28 21.42 2.04 0.76
CA ASP A 28 20.94 3.35 1.23
C ASP A 28 19.57 3.19 1.92
N LYS A 29 18.67 2.42 1.31
CA LYS A 29 17.37 2.08 1.91
C LYS A 29 17.51 1.40 3.27
N ALA A 30 18.42 0.45 3.40
CA ALA A 30 18.68 -0.22 4.67
C ALA A 30 19.24 0.72 5.74
N ALA A 31 20.18 1.61 5.38
CA ALA A 31 20.73 2.59 6.30
C ALA A 31 19.66 3.59 6.78
N ILE A 32 18.83 4.09 5.86
CA ILE A 32 17.75 5.03 6.19
C ILE A 32 16.67 4.34 7.05
N ALA A 33 16.26 3.12 6.72
CA ALA A 33 15.29 2.37 7.52
C ALA A 33 15.75 2.17 8.97
N LEU A 34 17.04 1.92 9.19
CA LEU A 34 17.63 1.83 10.53
C LEU A 34 17.60 3.17 11.27
N GLU A 35 17.85 4.29 10.59
CA GLU A 35 17.75 5.62 11.20
C GLU A 35 16.29 6.01 11.53
N LEU A 36 15.34 5.68 10.65
CA LEU A 36 13.90 5.85 10.91
C LEU A 36 13.46 5.03 12.14
N ASP A 37 13.93 3.79 12.25
CA ASP A 37 13.68 2.95 13.43
C ASP A 37 14.28 3.57 14.70
N ARG A 38 15.51 4.10 14.61
CA ARG A 38 16.23 4.71 15.74
C ARG A 38 15.50 5.93 16.30
N ILE A 39 14.85 6.73 15.46
CA ILE A 39 14.07 7.90 15.91
C ILE A 39 12.64 7.53 16.36
N GLY A 40 12.25 6.25 16.26
CA GLY A 40 11.01 5.72 16.81
C GLY A 40 9.80 5.79 15.88
N ILE A 41 10.01 5.72 14.56
CA ILE A 41 8.93 5.58 13.58
C ILE A 41 8.16 4.27 13.81
N ASP A 42 6.83 4.31 13.73
CA ASP A 42 5.99 3.13 13.92
C ASP A 42 5.93 2.25 12.67
N TYR A 43 5.81 2.86 11.48
CA TYR A 43 5.74 2.16 10.19
C TYR A 43 6.74 2.73 9.18
N VAL A 44 7.47 1.85 8.51
CA VAL A 44 8.38 2.22 7.41
C VAL A 44 7.89 1.57 6.13
N GLU A 45 7.44 2.39 5.17
CA GLU A 45 7.05 1.92 3.84
C GLU A 45 8.29 1.73 2.96
N GLY A 46 8.68 0.49 2.73
CA GLY A 46 9.98 0.15 2.13
C GLY A 46 10.09 0.31 0.62
N GLY A 47 8.96 0.42 -0.08
CA GLY A 47 8.89 0.45 -1.55
C GLY A 47 7.88 -0.55 -2.12
N TRP A 48 7.98 -0.78 -3.43
CA TRP A 48 7.10 -1.67 -4.18
C TRP A 48 7.88 -2.89 -4.69
N PRO A 49 7.95 -3.98 -3.89
CA PRO A 49 8.66 -5.19 -4.29
C PRO A 49 8.02 -5.81 -5.53
N GLY A 50 8.87 -6.23 -6.48
CA GLY A 50 8.45 -6.71 -7.79
C GLY A 50 8.29 -5.63 -8.87
N ALA A 51 8.16 -4.34 -8.51
CA ALA A 51 8.07 -3.26 -9.50
C ALA A 51 9.44 -2.81 -10.00
N ASN A 52 10.46 -2.81 -9.16
CA ASN A 52 11.84 -2.51 -9.56
C ASN A 52 12.87 -3.40 -8.83
N PRO A 53 14.05 -3.64 -9.42
CA PRO A 53 15.04 -4.56 -8.87
C PRO A 53 15.60 -4.12 -7.51
N THR A 54 15.72 -2.80 -7.27
CA THR A 54 16.26 -2.27 -6.03
C THR A 54 15.35 -2.57 -4.85
N ASP A 55 14.05 -2.39 -5.01
CA ASP A 55 13.07 -2.72 -3.98
C ASP A 55 13.07 -4.22 -3.72
N SER A 56 13.04 -5.05 -4.77
CA SER A 56 13.11 -6.50 -4.60
C SER A 56 14.35 -6.93 -3.79
N ALA A 57 15.54 -6.40 -4.12
CA ALA A 57 16.77 -6.69 -3.37
C ALA A 57 16.70 -6.19 -1.92
N PHE A 58 16.06 -5.04 -1.67
CA PHE A 58 15.87 -4.51 -0.33
C PHE A 58 14.92 -5.37 0.52
N PHE A 59 13.81 -5.85 -0.06
CA PHE A 59 12.84 -6.73 0.61
C PHE A 59 13.32 -8.19 0.75
N GLU A 60 14.30 -8.65 -0.05
CA GLU A 60 14.95 -9.96 0.15
C GLU A 60 15.77 -10.01 1.44
N ASN A 61 16.41 -8.90 1.82
CA ASN A 61 17.26 -8.80 3.00
C ASN A 61 16.97 -7.52 3.80
N PRO A 62 15.75 -7.36 4.36
CA PRO A 62 15.39 -6.14 5.06
C PRO A 62 16.17 -6.02 6.38
N PRO A 63 16.52 -4.80 6.82
CA PRO A 63 17.12 -4.60 8.12
C PRO A 63 16.16 -5.04 9.23
N LYS A 64 16.72 -5.49 10.35
CA LYS A 64 15.92 -5.82 11.55
C LYS A 64 15.58 -4.55 12.30
N THR A 65 14.34 -4.11 12.21
CA THR A 65 13.79 -2.91 12.87
C THR A 65 12.73 -3.28 13.90
N ARG A 66 12.43 -2.36 14.81
CA ARG A 66 11.24 -2.42 15.68
C ARG A 66 10.00 -1.87 14.97
N ALA A 67 10.17 -0.92 14.08
CA ALA A 67 9.13 -0.40 13.21
C ALA A 67 8.50 -1.53 12.39
N THR A 68 7.18 -1.45 12.21
CA THR A 68 6.44 -2.32 11.32
C THR A 68 6.86 -2.01 9.89
N PHE A 69 7.56 -2.93 9.27
CA PHE A 69 7.94 -2.79 7.87
C PHE A 69 6.74 -3.06 6.97
N THR A 70 6.52 -2.18 5.99
CA THR A 70 5.33 -2.17 5.13
C THR A 70 5.73 -2.25 3.66
N ALA A 71 5.16 -3.21 2.94
CA ALA A 71 5.28 -3.27 1.48
C ALA A 71 4.16 -2.45 0.83
N PHE A 72 4.49 -1.69 -0.21
CA PHE A 72 3.52 -0.95 -1.01
C PHE A 72 3.20 -1.70 -2.30
N GLY A 73 1.99 -1.53 -2.82
CA GLY A 73 1.59 -2.06 -4.12
C GLY A 73 0.23 -1.56 -4.55
N MET A 74 -0.30 -2.15 -5.62
CA MET A 74 -1.65 -1.86 -6.11
C MET A 74 -2.61 -3.03 -5.85
N THR A 75 -3.91 -2.74 -5.85
CA THR A 75 -4.94 -3.79 -5.90
C THR A 75 -4.75 -4.71 -7.10
N LYS A 76 -5.22 -5.96 -6.99
CA LYS A 76 -5.21 -6.94 -8.07
C LYS A 76 -5.83 -6.39 -9.35
N ARG A 77 -5.28 -6.79 -10.50
CA ARG A 77 -5.73 -6.32 -11.81
C ARG A 77 -7.12 -6.86 -12.15
N ALA A 78 -7.85 -6.08 -12.92
CA ALA A 78 -9.15 -6.46 -13.45
C ALA A 78 -9.06 -7.76 -14.28
N GLY A 79 -10.11 -8.57 -14.23
CA GLY A 79 -10.16 -9.86 -14.93
C GLY A 79 -9.30 -11.00 -14.33
N ILE A 80 -8.52 -10.75 -13.28
CA ILE A 80 -7.67 -11.77 -12.61
C ILE A 80 -8.12 -11.91 -11.14
N SER A 81 -7.97 -13.11 -10.56
CA SER A 81 -8.22 -13.32 -9.13
C SER A 81 -7.02 -12.87 -8.29
N ALA A 82 -7.23 -12.50 -7.03
CA ALA A 82 -6.15 -11.99 -6.18
C ALA A 82 -5.03 -13.03 -5.97
N GLU A 83 -5.38 -14.32 -5.96
CA GLU A 83 -4.46 -15.46 -5.81
C GLU A 83 -3.55 -15.66 -7.04
N ASN A 84 -4.03 -15.27 -8.22
CA ASN A 84 -3.36 -15.51 -9.49
C ASN A 84 -2.73 -14.25 -10.08
N ASP A 85 -2.86 -13.11 -9.40
CA ASP A 85 -2.23 -11.86 -9.81
C ASP A 85 -0.77 -11.85 -9.37
N ASP A 86 0.15 -11.94 -10.35
CA ASP A 86 1.59 -11.96 -10.13
C ASP A 86 2.14 -10.65 -9.54
N VAL A 87 1.53 -9.50 -9.84
CA VAL A 87 1.92 -8.19 -9.29
C VAL A 87 1.55 -8.14 -7.81
N LEU A 88 0.33 -8.53 -7.45
CA LEU A 88 -0.08 -8.62 -6.04
C LEU A 88 0.71 -9.70 -5.30
N ALA A 89 0.97 -10.84 -5.95
CA ALA A 89 1.78 -11.90 -5.36
C ALA A 89 3.20 -11.43 -5.03
N ALA A 90 3.84 -10.62 -5.89
CA ALA A 90 5.16 -10.06 -5.59
C ALA A 90 5.17 -9.20 -4.32
N VAL A 91 4.14 -8.37 -4.12
CA VAL A 91 3.93 -7.58 -2.90
C VAL A 91 3.76 -8.48 -1.68
N LEU A 92 2.97 -9.54 -1.83
CA LEU A 92 2.70 -10.45 -0.73
C LEU A 92 3.90 -11.35 -0.39
N ASN A 93 4.70 -11.73 -1.38
CA ASN A 93 5.88 -12.57 -1.20
C ASN A 93 7.03 -11.86 -0.47
N ALA A 94 7.00 -10.52 -0.37
CA ALA A 94 7.91 -9.76 0.48
C ALA A 94 7.75 -10.04 1.99
N ASN A 95 6.68 -10.76 2.38
CA ASN A 95 6.48 -11.29 3.73
C ASN A 95 6.62 -10.27 4.88
N THR A 96 6.21 -9.03 4.64
CA THR A 96 6.18 -7.96 5.65
C THR A 96 4.98 -8.10 6.59
N ALA A 97 5.05 -7.54 7.79
CA ALA A 97 3.94 -7.60 8.75
C ALA A 97 2.71 -6.79 8.29
N SER A 98 2.94 -5.69 7.56
CA SER A 98 1.90 -4.82 7.00
C SER A 98 2.02 -4.66 5.48
N VAL A 99 0.91 -4.46 4.79
CA VAL A 99 0.82 -4.16 3.35
C VAL A 99 -0.08 -2.96 3.12
N CYS A 100 0.45 -1.96 2.42
CA CYS A 100 -0.29 -0.81 1.92
C CYS A 100 -0.62 -1.01 0.45
N LEU A 101 -1.90 -1.07 0.09
CA LEU A 101 -2.31 -1.11 -1.30
C LEU A 101 -3.00 0.18 -1.70
N VAL A 102 -2.59 0.72 -2.85
CA VAL A 102 -3.25 1.83 -3.51
C VAL A 102 -4.43 1.36 -4.35
N GLY A 103 -5.54 2.08 -4.25
CA GLY A 103 -6.70 1.92 -5.12
C GLY A 103 -7.37 3.27 -5.42
N LYS A 104 -7.81 3.45 -6.66
CA LYS A 104 -8.45 4.70 -7.10
C LYS A 104 -9.80 4.87 -6.44
N THR A 105 -10.05 6.04 -5.85
CA THR A 105 -11.33 6.40 -5.22
C THR A 105 -12.06 7.57 -5.91
N HIS A 106 -11.56 7.97 -7.07
CA HIS A 106 -12.20 8.98 -7.93
C HIS A 106 -12.67 8.33 -9.23
N ASP A 107 -13.98 8.42 -9.50
CA ASP A 107 -14.64 7.76 -10.64
C ASP A 107 -14.03 8.14 -12.00
N PHE A 108 -13.58 9.38 -12.17
CA PHE A 108 -12.82 9.83 -13.34
C PHE A 108 -11.58 8.96 -13.57
N HIS A 109 -10.75 8.75 -12.56
CA HIS A 109 -9.52 7.95 -12.69
C HIS A 109 -9.82 6.45 -12.88
N VAL A 110 -10.91 5.95 -12.29
CA VAL A 110 -11.33 4.56 -12.53
C VAL A 110 -11.69 4.35 -14.00
N ARG A 111 -12.46 5.27 -14.59
CA ARG A 111 -12.86 5.15 -16.00
C ARG A 111 -11.71 5.44 -16.98
N THR A 112 -10.83 6.38 -16.66
CA THR A 112 -9.82 6.88 -17.61
C THR A 112 -8.45 6.20 -17.47
N ALA A 113 -8.02 5.92 -16.24
CA ALA A 113 -6.71 5.30 -15.99
C ALA A 113 -6.81 3.77 -15.89
N LEU A 114 -7.83 3.25 -15.19
CA LEU A 114 -8.03 1.80 -15.07
C LEU A 114 -8.83 1.22 -16.24
N GLY A 115 -9.72 2.00 -16.85
CA GLY A 115 -10.55 1.57 -17.98
C GLY A 115 -11.62 0.54 -17.59
N ILE A 116 -12.03 0.51 -16.32
CA ILE A 116 -13.00 -0.46 -15.78
C ILE A 116 -14.25 0.21 -15.21
N SER A 117 -15.26 -0.59 -14.89
CA SER A 117 -16.45 -0.12 -14.19
C SER A 117 -16.17 0.20 -12.72
N LEU A 118 -17.00 1.07 -12.13
CA LEU A 118 -16.90 1.44 -10.72
C LEU A 118 -17.08 0.23 -9.79
N ASP A 119 -18.06 -0.63 -10.09
CA ASP A 119 -18.33 -1.91 -9.39
C ASP A 119 -17.15 -2.88 -9.49
N GLU A 120 -16.52 -2.98 -10.66
CA GLU A 120 -15.35 -3.84 -10.81
C GLU A 120 -14.18 -3.33 -9.96
N ASN A 121 -13.98 -2.02 -9.87
CA ASN A 121 -12.95 -1.45 -9.00
C ASN A 121 -13.22 -1.75 -7.52
N THR A 122 -14.45 -1.56 -7.02
CA THR A 122 -14.78 -1.85 -5.61
C THR A 122 -14.64 -3.33 -5.30
N ARG A 123 -15.03 -4.23 -6.22
CA ARG A 123 -14.73 -5.67 -6.10
C ARG A 123 -13.24 -5.97 -6.11
N ASN A 124 -12.45 -5.29 -6.94
CA ASN A 124 -11.00 -5.49 -6.99
C ASN A 124 -10.33 -5.05 -5.68
N ILE A 125 -10.75 -3.92 -5.11
CA ILE A 125 -10.34 -3.45 -3.79
C ILE A 125 -10.68 -4.52 -2.74
N ALA A 126 -11.96 -4.88 -2.59
CA ALA A 126 -12.40 -5.83 -1.57
C ALA A 126 -11.66 -7.18 -1.66
N GLN A 127 -11.50 -7.73 -2.86
CA GLN A 127 -10.79 -9.00 -3.06
C GLN A 127 -9.30 -8.91 -2.72
N SER A 128 -8.65 -7.78 -3.02
CA SER A 128 -7.23 -7.58 -2.70
C SER A 128 -7.01 -7.50 -1.19
N PHE A 129 -7.85 -6.73 -0.49
CA PHE A 129 -7.78 -6.58 0.96
C PHE A 129 -8.13 -7.88 1.69
N ALA A 130 -9.17 -8.60 1.26
CA ALA A 130 -9.51 -9.91 1.81
C ALA A 130 -8.35 -10.91 1.65
N HIS A 131 -7.60 -10.81 0.55
CA HIS A 131 -6.44 -11.67 0.30
C HIS A 131 -5.26 -11.37 1.23
N ILE A 132 -5.05 -10.10 1.61
CA ILE A 132 -4.05 -9.71 2.61
C ILE A 132 -4.48 -10.21 3.99
N THR A 133 -5.71 -9.92 4.40
CA THR A 133 -6.20 -10.21 5.74
C THR A 133 -6.33 -11.71 6.00
N ALA A 134 -6.68 -12.50 4.99
CA ALA A 134 -6.69 -13.96 5.07
C ALA A 134 -5.29 -14.57 5.37
N ARG A 135 -4.20 -13.83 5.10
CA ARG A 135 -2.83 -14.22 5.48
C ARG A 135 -2.41 -13.71 6.86
N GLY A 136 -3.33 -13.11 7.62
CA GLY A 136 -3.06 -12.59 8.97
C GLY A 136 -2.14 -11.36 8.98
N ARG A 137 -2.05 -10.63 7.87
CA ARG A 137 -1.25 -9.40 7.75
C ARG A 137 -2.11 -8.17 7.96
N GLU A 138 -1.49 -7.12 8.47
CA GLU A 138 -2.13 -5.81 8.57
C GLU A 138 -2.29 -5.21 7.17
N ALA A 139 -3.47 -4.68 6.88
CA ALA A 139 -3.80 -4.12 5.58
C ALA A 139 -4.17 -2.63 5.71
N ILE A 140 -3.51 -1.81 4.90
CA ILE A 140 -3.64 -0.34 4.87
C ILE A 140 -4.14 0.06 3.48
N PHE A 141 -5.18 0.88 3.41
CA PHE A 141 -5.73 1.36 2.15
C PHE A 141 -5.25 2.78 1.82
N ASP A 142 -4.41 2.90 0.79
CA ASP A 142 -4.09 4.18 0.17
C ASP A 142 -5.20 4.55 -0.83
N ALA A 143 -6.18 5.30 -0.31
CA ALA A 143 -7.34 5.79 -1.05
C ALA A 143 -6.94 6.91 -2.02
N GLU A 144 -6.50 6.53 -3.21
CA GLU A 144 -5.88 7.46 -4.14
C GLU A 144 -6.90 8.43 -4.75
N HIS A 145 -6.53 9.72 -4.78
CA HIS A 145 -7.38 10.85 -5.18
C HIS A 145 -8.67 11.02 -4.36
N PHE A 146 -8.70 10.53 -3.12
CA PHE A 146 -9.92 10.53 -2.30
C PHE A 146 -10.57 11.89 -2.14
N PHE A 147 -9.83 12.95 -1.82
CA PHE A 147 -10.46 14.25 -1.55
C PHE A 147 -11.12 14.88 -2.78
N ASP A 148 -10.48 14.78 -3.94
CA ASP A 148 -11.07 15.24 -5.21
C ASP A 148 -12.24 14.35 -5.63
N GLY A 149 -12.08 13.03 -5.48
CA GLY A 149 -13.13 12.04 -5.74
C GLY A 149 -14.34 12.19 -4.82
N TYR A 150 -14.13 12.49 -3.55
CA TYR A 150 -15.18 12.74 -2.58
C TYR A 150 -15.90 14.05 -2.88
N THR A 151 -15.16 15.08 -3.34
CA THR A 151 -15.77 16.35 -3.75
C THR A 151 -16.66 16.18 -4.99
N SER A 152 -16.24 15.35 -5.97
CA SER A 152 -16.98 15.13 -7.21
C SER A 152 -18.11 14.10 -7.08
N ASN A 153 -17.88 13.02 -6.34
CA ASN A 153 -18.78 11.88 -6.17
C ASN A 153 -18.57 11.21 -4.79
N PRO A 154 -19.14 11.79 -3.71
CA PRO A 154 -18.99 11.28 -2.35
C PRO A 154 -19.41 9.82 -2.18
N ASP A 155 -20.51 9.43 -2.83
CA ASP A 155 -21.09 8.09 -2.71
C ASP A 155 -20.08 7.04 -3.19
N TYR A 156 -19.45 7.26 -4.34
CA TYR A 156 -18.46 6.32 -4.87
C TYR A 156 -17.16 6.31 -4.07
N ALA A 157 -16.66 7.50 -3.66
CA ALA A 157 -15.44 7.59 -2.88
C ALA A 157 -15.58 6.82 -1.55
N LEU A 158 -16.73 6.95 -0.88
CA LEU A 158 -17.05 6.19 0.33
C LEU A 158 -17.26 4.70 0.06
N GLU A 159 -17.92 4.34 -1.05
CA GLU A 159 -18.09 2.94 -1.45
C GLU A 159 -16.73 2.22 -1.59
N ALA A 160 -15.75 2.87 -2.21
CA ALA A 160 -14.41 2.32 -2.36
C ALA A 160 -13.68 2.14 -1.01
N VAL A 161 -13.82 3.10 -0.09
CA VAL A 161 -13.27 3.00 1.28
C VAL A 161 -13.96 1.87 2.06
N HIS A 162 -15.29 1.77 2.00
CA HIS A 162 -16.03 0.70 2.66
C HIS A 162 -15.66 -0.67 2.10
N ALA A 163 -15.42 -0.80 0.79
CA ALA A 163 -14.98 -2.05 0.19
C ALA A 163 -13.65 -2.56 0.79
N ALA A 164 -12.70 -1.67 1.08
CA ALA A 164 -11.46 -2.02 1.78
C ALA A 164 -11.71 -2.33 3.26
N PHE A 165 -12.47 -1.47 3.95
CA PHE A 165 -12.77 -1.61 5.38
C PHE A 165 -13.51 -2.92 5.72
N ASP A 166 -14.55 -3.25 4.95
CA ASP A 166 -15.35 -4.46 5.12
C ASP A 166 -14.54 -5.73 4.80
N ALA A 167 -13.53 -5.62 3.93
CA ALA A 167 -12.57 -6.68 3.65
C ALA A 167 -11.45 -6.80 4.70
N GLY A 168 -11.48 -5.94 5.72
CA GLY A 168 -10.63 -6.01 6.91
C GLY A 168 -9.42 -5.06 6.91
N ALA A 169 -9.37 -4.07 6.00
CA ALA A 169 -8.45 -2.95 6.16
C ALA A 169 -8.71 -2.23 7.50
N ARG A 170 -7.64 -1.76 8.14
CA ARG A 170 -7.71 -1.09 9.45
C ARG A 170 -7.22 0.35 9.45
N TRP A 171 -6.68 0.79 8.32
CA TRP A 171 -6.13 2.11 8.06
C TRP A 171 -6.57 2.56 6.68
#